data_AF-A0A6B8TED2-F1
#
_entry.id   AF-A0A6B8TED2-F1
#
_cell.length_a   1.000
_cell.length_b   1.000
_cell.length_c   1.000
_cell.angle_alpha   90.00
_cell.angle_beta   90.00
_cell.angle_gamma   90.00
#
_symmetry.space_group_name_H-M   'P 1'
#
loop_
_entity.id
_entity.type
_entity.pdbx_description
1 polymer ?
#
loop_
_entity_poly.entity_id
_entity_poly.type
_entity_poly.pdbx_seq_one_letter_code
_entity_poly.pdbx_strand_id
1 'polypeptide(L)'
;MKLKLFRLPKNKRFNYTPRYYEGKEEGNAFEMGSRIRKDRETVSNHFTEQWRSIRSESRNKKNAQFNKTFWIVLVILVLLSLYFLDFDLSIFLRK
;
A
#
# COMPACT_ATOMS: atom_id res chain seq x y z
N MET A 1 2.27 -8.37 20.06
CA MET A 1 1.44 -8.77 18.89
C MET A 1 0.00 -8.33 19.12
N LYS A 2 -0.62 -7.56 18.22
CA LYS A 2 -1.98 -7.02 18.41
C LYS A 2 -3.02 -8.01 17.86
N LEU A 3 -3.76 -8.69 18.74
CA LEU A 3 -4.83 -9.60 18.35
C LEU A 3 -6.01 -8.80 17.78
N LYS A 4 -6.45 -9.14 16.57
CA LYS A 4 -7.59 -8.50 15.89
C LYS A 4 -8.78 -9.47 15.90
N LEU A 5 -9.56 -9.42 16.98
CA LEU A 5 -10.63 -10.40 17.25
C LEU A 5 -11.90 -10.18 16.42
N PHE A 6 -12.13 -8.96 15.90
CA PHE A 6 -13.31 -8.64 15.11
C PHE A 6 -12.91 -7.90 13.84
N ARG A 7 -12.85 -8.62 12.72
CA ARG A 7 -12.75 -8.00 11.39
C ARG A 7 -14.08 -8.14 10.69
N LEU A 8 -14.57 -7.03 10.13
CA LEU A 8 -15.73 -7.08 9.26
C LEU A 8 -15.42 -7.95 8.04
N PRO A 9 -16.38 -8.80 7.61
CA PRO A 9 -16.24 -9.52 6.34
C PRO A 9 -16.13 -8.50 5.20
N LYS A 10 -15.26 -8.79 4.24
CA LYS A 10 -15.16 -7.97 3.03
C LYS A 10 -16.36 -8.25 2.13
N ASN A 11 -16.85 -7.22 1.42
CA ASN A 11 -17.90 -7.40 0.42
C ASN A 11 -17.50 -8.49 -0.59
N LYS A 12 -18.43 -9.42 -0.86
CA LYS A 12 -18.28 -10.41 -1.92
C LYS A 12 -18.20 -9.67 -3.26
N ARG A 13 -17.20 -9.99 -4.07
CA ARG A 13 -17.05 -9.45 -5.42
C ARG A 13 -17.65 -10.45 -6.41
N PHE A 14 -18.43 -9.96 -7.34
CA PHE A 14 -18.95 -10.76 -8.44
C PHE A 14 -18.01 -10.64 -9.64
N ASN A 15 -17.57 -11.76 -10.19
CA ASN A 15 -16.77 -11.79 -11.41
C ASN A 15 -17.74 -11.91 -12.59
N TYR A 16 -17.86 -10.85 -13.40
CA TYR A 16 -18.66 -10.89 -14.63
C TYR A 16 -17.78 -11.24 -15.83
N THR A 17 -18.31 -12.07 -16.74
CA THR A 17 -17.76 -12.28 -18.09
C THR A 17 -18.59 -11.46 -19.06
N PRO A 18 -18.03 -10.45 -19.75
CA PRO A 18 -18.75 -9.79 -20.82
C PRO A 18 -19.15 -10.80 -21.91
N ARG A 19 -20.36 -10.66 -22.47
CA ARG A 19 -20.91 -11.60 -23.47
C ARG A 19 -20.01 -11.82 -24.69
N TYR A 20 -19.27 -10.80 -25.10
CA TYR A 20 -18.38 -10.81 -26.27
C TYR A 20 -16.89 -10.79 -25.89
N TYR A 21 -16.54 -11.10 -24.65
CA TYR A 21 -15.15 -11.16 -24.24
C TYR A 21 -14.59 -12.57 -24.48
N GLU A 22 -13.80 -12.71 -25.54
CA GLU A 22 -13.21 -13.98 -25.99
C GLU A 22 -12.01 -14.41 -25.12
N GLY A 23 -11.42 -13.50 -24.35
CA GLY A 23 -10.19 -13.76 -23.58
C GLY A 23 -10.33 -14.66 -22.35
N LYS A 24 -11.51 -15.26 -22.07
CA LYS A 24 -11.63 -16.31 -21.04
C LYS A 24 -11.36 -17.71 -21.56
N GLU A 25 -11.39 -17.91 -22.88
CA GLU A 25 -11.23 -19.23 -23.48
C GLU A 25 -9.78 -19.54 -23.89
N GLU A 26 -8.87 -18.56 -23.83
CA GLU A 26 -7.42 -18.72 -24.08
C GLU A 26 -6.68 -19.47 -22.96
N GLY A 27 -7.28 -20.55 -22.43
CA GLY A 27 -6.62 -21.50 -21.53
C GLY A 27 -6.08 -22.71 -22.28
N ASN A 28 -5.08 -23.38 -21.71
CA ASN A 28 -4.49 -24.59 -22.29
C ASN A 28 -5.56 -25.66 -22.59
N ALA A 29 -5.61 -26.14 -23.84
CA ALA A 29 -6.60 -27.13 -24.31
C ALA A 29 -6.51 -28.49 -23.58
N PHE A 30 -5.40 -28.73 -22.87
CA PHE A 30 -5.13 -29.97 -22.14
C PHE A 30 -5.31 -29.86 -20.62
N GLU A 31 -5.80 -28.73 -20.10
CA GLU A 31 -6.09 -28.60 -18.66
C GLU A 31 -7.32 -29.43 -18.26
N MET A 32 -7.07 -30.59 -17.64
CA MET A 32 -8.10 -31.42 -17.01
C MET A 32 -8.51 -30.83 -15.64
N GLY A 33 -9.17 -29.67 -15.66
CA GLY A 33 -9.71 -29.00 -14.48
C GLY A 33 -11.24 -28.91 -14.48
N SER A 34 -11.86 -28.81 -13.31
CA SER A 34 -13.30 -28.52 -13.20
C SER A 34 -13.62 -27.13 -13.77
N ARG A 35 -14.67 -27.01 -14.58
CA ARG A 35 -15.20 -25.72 -15.10
C ARG A 35 -15.38 -24.67 -13.99
N ILE A 36 -15.94 -25.10 -12.85
CA ILE A 36 -16.18 -24.27 -11.67
C ILE A 36 -14.88 -23.69 -11.09
N ARG A 37 -13.78 -24.46 -11.17
CA ARG A 37 -12.47 -24.03 -10.67
C ARG A 37 -11.81 -23.04 -11.63
N LYS A 38 -11.94 -23.27 -12.95
CA LYS A 38 -11.45 -22.35 -13.99
C LYS A 38 -12.11 -20.97 -13.88
N ASP A 39 -13.42 -20.91 -13.63
CA ASP A 39 -14.15 -19.65 -13.45
C ASP A 39 -13.83 -18.92 -12.14
N ARG A 40 -13.28 -19.62 -11.13
CA ARG A 40 -12.85 -19.05 -9.85
C ARG A 40 -11.43 -18.48 -9.89
N GLU A 41 -10.54 -19.14 -10.63
CA GLU A 41 -9.11 -18.80 -10.68
C GLU A 41 -8.77 -17.85 -11.84
N THR A 42 -9.64 -17.72 -12.85
CA THR A 42 -9.45 -16.74 -13.93
C THR A 42 -9.67 -15.33 -13.40
N VAL A 43 -8.56 -14.61 -13.27
CA VAL A 43 -8.52 -13.16 -13.04
C VAL A 43 -9.28 -12.52 -14.19
N SER A 44 -10.54 -12.14 -13.95
CA SER A 44 -11.31 -11.33 -14.88
C SER A 44 -10.48 -10.11 -15.27
N ASN A 45 -10.57 -9.67 -16.52
CA ASN A 45 -10.01 -8.44 -17.09
C ASN A 45 -10.45 -7.17 -16.34
N HIS A 46 -10.05 -7.05 -15.08
CA HIS A 46 -10.38 -5.97 -14.20
C HIS A 46 -9.15 -5.09 -14.15
N PHE A 47 -9.21 -3.96 -14.88
CA PHE A 47 -8.29 -2.84 -14.69
C PHE A 47 -8.09 -2.55 -13.19
N THR A 48 -9.12 -2.73 -12.37
CA THR A 48 -9.06 -2.62 -10.90
C THR A 48 -7.95 -3.45 -10.25
N GLU A 49 -7.67 -4.65 -10.75
CA GLU A 49 -6.58 -5.50 -10.23
C GLU A 49 -5.22 -5.00 -10.67
N GLN A 50 -5.07 -4.58 -11.94
CA GLN A 50 -3.87 -3.91 -12.43
C GLN A 50 -3.59 -2.61 -11.65
N TRP A 51 -4.60 -1.78 -11.44
CA TRP A 51 -4.50 -0.58 -10.61
C TRP A 51 -4.16 -0.90 -9.16
N ARG A 52 -4.56 -2.08 -8.66
CA ARG A 52 -4.23 -2.54 -7.30
C ARG A 52 -2.80 -3.03 -7.21
N SER A 53 -2.29 -3.76 -8.21
CA SER A 53 -0.90 -4.20 -8.26
C SER A 53 0.03 -3.00 -8.41
N ILE A 54 -0.24 -2.11 -9.37
CA ILE A 54 0.52 -0.86 -9.57
C ILE A 54 0.54 -0.03 -8.28
N ARG A 55 -0.61 0.12 -7.60
CA ARG A 55 -0.68 0.86 -6.33
C ARG A 55 0.02 0.13 -5.18
N SER A 56 0.10 -1.19 -5.22
CA SER A 56 0.82 -1.97 -4.22
C SER A 56 2.33 -1.86 -4.42
N GLU A 57 2.78 -1.87 -5.67
CA GLU A 57 4.19 -1.71 -6.07
C GLU A 57 4.68 -0.27 -5.88
N SER A 58 3.85 0.73 -6.20
CA SER A 58 4.19 2.15 -6.01
C SER A 58 4.30 2.56 -4.54
N ARG A 59 3.78 1.75 -3.61
CA ARG A 59 3.99 1.96 -2.17
C ARG A 59 5.43 1.62 -1.84
N ASN A 60 6.30 2.63 -1.89
CA ASN A 60 7.67 2.60 -1.38
C ASN A 60 7.71 2.41 0.14
N LYS A 61 7.35 1.21 0.63
CA LYS A 61 7.48 0.84 2.05
C LYS A 61 8.94 0.65 2.48
N LYS A 62 9.86 0.55 1.52
CA LYS A 62 11.30 0.37 1.76
C LYS A 62 12.01 1.65 2.21
N ASN A 63 11.41 2.83 1.99
CA ASN A 63 12.00 4.13 2.35
C ASN A 63 11.52 4.66 3.71
N ALA A 64 10.91 3.81 4.56
CA ALA A 64 10.62 4.15 5.95
C ALA A 64 11.89 4.14 6.84
N GLN A 65 13.06 4.36 6.25
CA GLN A 65 14.29 4.58 6.99
C GLN A 65 14.38 6.05 7.41
N PHE A 66 14.97 6.28 8.58
CA PHE A 66 15.24 7.61 9.08
C PHE A 66 16.21 8.33 8.15
N ASN A 67 15.73 9.37 7.45
CA ASN A 67 16.55 10.20 6.59
C ASN A 67 17.44 11.11 7.46
N LYS A 68 18.75 10.82 7.52
CA LYS A 68 19.72 11.61 8.31
C LYS A 68 19.75 13.09 7.87
N THR A 69 19.60 13.36 6.58
CA THR A 69 19.57 14.72 6.04
C THR A 69 18.39 15.52 6.60
N PHE A 70 17.21 14.91 6.74
CA PHE A 70 16.04 15.57 7.32
C PHE A 70 16.31 16.05 8.75
N TRP A 71 16.92 15.19 9.58
CA TRP A 71 17.25 15.54 10.97
C TRP A 71 18.31 16.64 11.04
N ILE A 72 19.32 16.61 10.17
CA ILE A 72 20.35 17.67 10.09
C ILE A 72 19.69 19.02 9.76
N VAL A 73 18.84 19.05 8.72
CA VAL A 73 18.11 20.26 8.33
C VAL A 73 17.19 20.74 9.45
N LEU A 74 16.47 19.84 10.12
CA LEU A 74 15.60 20.18 11.24
C LEU A 74 16.37 20.84 12.39
N VAL A 75 17.51 20.27 12.79
CA VAL A 75 18.35 20.81 13.88
C VAL A 75 18.88 22.20 13.51
N ILE A 76 19.35 22.40 12.28
CA ILE A 76 19.82 23.71 11.81
C ILE A 76 18.70 24.74 11.85
N LEU A 77 17.51 24.39 11.37
CA LEU A 77 16.36 25.29 11.37
C LEU A 77 15.94 25.67 12.80
N VAL A 78 15.94 24.71 13.72
CA VAL A 78 15.65 24.97 15.15
C VAL A 78 16.70 25.90 15.74
N LEU A 79 18.00 25.65 15.51
CA LEU A 79 19.06 26.54 16.01
C LEU A 79 18.96 27.96 15.46
N LEU A 80 18.66 28.11 14.17
CA LEU A 80 18.42 29.42 13.57
C LEU A 80 17.21 30.12 14.20
N SER A 81 16.11 29.39 14.39
CA SER A 81 14.91 29.94 15.04
C SER A 81 15.19 30.39 16.47
N LEU A 82 15.98 29.62 17.23
CA LEU A 82 16.37 29.97 18.59
C LEU A 82 17.26 31.21 18.62
N TYR A 83 18.19 31.34 17.67
CA TYR A 83 19.05 32.52 17.54
C TYR A 83 18.26 33.79 17.20
N PHE A 84 17.34 33.72 16.24
CA PHE A 84 16.53 34.89 15.86
C PHE A 84 15.60 35.38 16.97
N LEU A 85 15.16 34.47 17.84
CA LEU A 85 14.27 34.79 18.96
C LEU A 85 15.01 35.11 20.26
N ASP A 86 16.35 35.08 20.25
CA ASP A 86 17.21 35.19 21.44
C ASP A 86 16.72 34.29 22.59
N PHE A 87 16.37 33.05 22.24
CA PHE A 87 15.65 32.15 23.13
C PHE A 87 16.60 31.51 24.16
N ASP A 88 16.35 31.75 25.44
CA ASP A 88 17.16 31.18 26.52
C ASP A 88 16.86 29.68 26.75
N LEU A 89 17.86 28.83 26.46
CA LEU A 89 17.80 27.38 26.66
C LEU A 89 17.89 26.95 28.13
N SER A 90 18.29 27.86 29.03
CA SER A 90 18.41 27.59 30.47
C SER A 90 17.06 27.21 31.11
N ILE A 91 15.95 27.61 30.49
CA ILE A 91 14.58 27.29 30.92
C ILE A 91 14.31 25.78 30.99
N PHE A 92 15.02 24.99 30.17
CA PHE A 92 14.87 23.53 30.14
C PHE A 92 15.78 22.80 31.14
N LEU A 93 16.75 23.49 31.74
CA LEU A 93 17.74 22.92 32.66
C LEU A 93 17.37 23.17 34.14
N ARG A 94 16.28 23.89 34.40
CA ARG A 94 15.80 24.17 35.76
C ARG A 94 15.06 22.96 36.33
N LYS A 95 15.41 22.59 37.56
CA LYS A 95 14.74 21.54 38.36
C LYS A 95 13.39 22.02 38.87
#